data_AF-A0A8S8XG49-F1
#
_entry.id   AF-A0A8S8XG49-F1
#
_cell.length_a   1.000
_cell.length_b   1.000
_cell.length_c   1.000
_cell.angle_alpha   90.00
_cell.angle_beta   90.00
_cell.angle_gamma   90.00
#
_symmetry.space_group_name_H-M   'P 1'
#
loop_
_entity.id
_entity.type
_entity.pdbx_description
1 polymer ?
#
loop_
_entity_poly.entity_id
_entity_poly.type
_entity_poly.pdbx_seq_one_letter_code
_entity_poly.pdbx_strand_id
1 'polypeptide(L)'
;MLALCQCWRAYRSEEERISALWSQQETALRRASDAERGEAELAFNLVDRAQVEAMRNSETYFNAMFQVPAATIEGAIAKLEATLVQFEPGPSIEEEPWPQLRSVLSDMRRLTPHLAVAT
;
A
#
# COMPACT_ATOMS: atom_id res chain seq x y z
N MET A 1 14.29 -10.63 -12.74
CA MET A 1 13.97 -10.85 -11.32
C MET A 1 14.36 -9.58 -10.58
N LEU A 2 13.38 -8.80 -10.12
CA LEU A 2 13.65 -7.53 -9.41
C LEU A 2 14.26 -7.82 -8.03
N ALA A 3 15.14 -6.94 -7.56
CA ALA A 3 15.65 -7.03 -6.20
C ALA A 3 14.54 -6.70 -5.19
N LEU A 4 14.57 -7.29 -3.99
CA LEU A 4 13.57 -7.07 -2.95
C LEU A 4 13.33 -5.57 -2.67
N CYS A 5 14.39 -4.77 -2.61
CA CYS A 5 14.31 -3.31 -2.41
C CYS A 5 13.65 -2.55 -3.57
N GLN A 6 13.65 -3.11 -4.79
CA GLN A 6 12.94 -2.53 -5.94
C GLN A 6 11.45 -2.86 -5.84
N CYS A 7 11.10 -4.12 -5.54
CA CYS A 7 9.71 -4.51 -5.33
C CYS A 7 9.07 -3.73 -4.18
N TRP A 8 9.79 -3.56 -3.07
CA TRP A 8 9.32 -2.78 -1.92
C TRP A 8 9.00 -1.33 -2.28
N ARG A 9 9.91 -0.63 -2.96
CA ARG A 9 9.69 0.78 -3.36
C ARG A 9 8.54 0.91 -4.35
N ALA A 10 8.43 -0.02 -5.30
CA ALA A 10 7.34 -0.02 -6.27
C ALA A 10 5.99 -0.29 -5.59
N TYR A 11 5.92 -1.27 -4.68
CA TYR A 11 4.74 -1.54 -3.86
C TYR A 11 4.32 -0.29 -3.06
N ARG A 12 5.26 0.32 -2.33
CA ARG A 12 5.01 1.55 -1.55
C ARG A 12 4.47 2.70 -2.39
N SER A 13 5.03 2.89 -3.59
CA SER A 13 4.57 3.92 -4.52
C SER A 13 3.15 3.66 -5.02
N GLU A 14 2.77 2.41 -5.26
CA GLU A 14 1.40 2.07 -5.67
C GLU A 14 0.41 2.20 -4.51
N GLU A 15 0.80 1.86 -3.28
CA GLU A 15 -0.03 2.08 -2.08
C GLU A 15 -0.33 3.57 -1.85
N GLU A 16 0.68 4.44 -2.01
CA GLU A 16 0.50 5.89 -1.95
C GLU A 16 -0.41 6.39 -3.07
N ARG A 17 -0.28 5.83 -4.28
CA ARG A 17 -1.15 6.14 -5.42
C ARG A 17 -2.59 5.69 -5.17
N ILE A 18 -2.81 4.49 -4.62
CA ILE A 18 -4.13 3.98 -4.24
C ILE A 18 -4.78 4.93 -3.23
N SER A 19 -4.06 5.31 -2.16
CA SER A 19 -4.55 6.25 -1.15
C SER A 19 -4.94 7.61 -1.75
N ALA A 20 -4.09 8.16 -2.63
CA ALA A 20 -4.36 9.43 -3.32
C ALA A 20 -5.60 9.33 -4.23
N LEU A 21 -5.75 8.22 -4.96
CA LEU A 21 -6.88 8.00 -5.85
C LEU A 21 -8.20 7.83 -5.08
N TRP A 22 -8.19 7.18 -3.92
CA TRP A 22 -9.36 7.14 -3.02
C TRP A 22 -9.79 8.54 -2.59
N SER A 23 -8.84 9.40 -2.19
CA SER A 23 -9.13 10.79 -1.83
C SER A 23 -9.65 11.60 -3.05
N GLN A 24 -9.10 11.35 -4.22
CA GLN A 24 -9.55 11.97 -5.47
C GLN A 24 -10.97 11.53 -5.83
N GLN A 25 -11.30 10.25 -5.67
CA GLN A 25 -12.64 9.72 -5.93
C GLN A 25 -13.68 10.35 -5.00
N GLU A 26 -13.37 10.47 -3.71
CA GLU A 26 -14.25 11.16 -2.76
C GLU A 26 -14.48 12.63 -3.17
N THR A 27 -13.42 13.31 -3.62
CA THR A 27 -13.53 14.68 -4.14
C THR A 27 -14.35 14.74 -5.43
N ALA A 28 -14.18 13.77 -6.33
CA ALA A 28 -14.94 13.67 -7.58
C ALA A 28 -16.43 13.44 -7.30
N LEU A 29 -16.77 12.59 -6.32
CA LEU A 29 -18.15 12.37 -5.87
C LEU A 29 -18.79 13.65 -5.33
N ARG A 30 -18.04 14.44 -4.54
CA ARG A 30 -18.54 15.75 -4.06
C ARG A 30 -18.79 16.72 -5.22
N ARG A 31 -17.89 16.79 -6.20
CA ARG A 31 -18.03 17.68 -7.37
C ARG A 31 -19.08 17.23 -8.36
N ALA A 32 -19.32 15.92 -8.48
CA ALA A 32 -20.34 15.34 -9.34
C ALA A 32 -21.76 15.81 -8.97
N SER A 33 -21.98 16.20 -7.70
CA SER A 33 -23.24 16.82 -7.26
C SER A 33 -23.56 18.13 -7.99
N ASP A 34 -22.53 18.84 -8.46
CA ASP A 34 -22.65 20.17 -9.07
C ASP A 34 -22.42 20.15 -10.60
N ALA A 35 -22.08 18.99 -11.16
CA ALA A 35 -21.63 18.85 -12.55
C ALA A 35 -22.70 18.24 -13.48
N GLU A 36 -22.53 18.44 -14.79
CA GLU A 36 -23.33 17.72 -15.78
C GLU A 36 -23.05 16.21 -15.72
N ARG A 37 -24.11 15.40 -15.79
CA ARG A 37 -24.06 13.94 -15.58
C ARG A 37 -22.95 13.24 -16.38
N GLY A 38 -22.71 13.66 -17.62
CA GLY A 38 -21.70 13.06 -18.50
C GLY A 38 -20.25 13.36 -18.11
N GLU A 39 -19.96 14.59 -17.64
CA GLU A 39 -18.62 14.97 -17.16
C GLU A 39 -18.28 14.28 -15.84
N ALA A 40 -19.27 14.18 -14.94
CA ALA A 40 -19.15 13.46 -13.68
C ALA A 40 -18.85 11.96 -13.90
N GLU A 41 -19.56 11.31 -14.81
CA GLU A 41 -19.36 9.90 -15.14
C GLU A 41 -17.98 9.65 -15.77
N LEU A 42 -17.53 10.52 -16.68
CA LEU A 42 -16.19 10.43 -17.26
C LEU A 42 -15.10 10.55 -16.19
N ALA A 43 -15.21 11.55 -15.31
CA ALA A 43 -14.24 11.80 -14.24
C ALA A 43 -14.18 10.63 -13.26
N PHE A 44 -15.33 10.10 -12.85
CA PHE A 44 -15.41 8.93 -11.99
C PHE A 44 -14.74 7.70 -12.64
N ASN A 45 -15.08 7.41 -13.90
CA ASN A 45 -14.54 6.25 -14.64
C ASN A 45 -13.02 6.34 -14.90
N LEU A 46 -12.45 7.55 -14.92
CA LEU A 46 -10.99 7.72 -15.02
C LEU A 46 -10.29 7.40 -13.69
N VAL A 47 -10.84 7.88 -12.58
CA VAL A 47 -10.29 7.60 -11.24
C VAL A 47 -10.42 6.11 -10.92
N ASP A 48 -11.57 5.50 -11.21
CA ASP A 48 -11.82 4.07 -10.99
C ASP A 48 -10.83 3.19 -11.77
N ARG A 49 -10.61 3.48 -13.06
CA ARG A 49 -9.61 2.74 -13.86
C ARG A 49 -8.19 2.89 -13.30
N ALA A 50 -7.83 4.08 -12.85
CA ALA A 50 -6.52 4.32 -12.25
C ALA A 50 -6.38 3.58 -10.90
N GLN A 51 -7.45 3.45 -10.11
CA GLN A 51 -7.45 2.67 -8.87
C GLN A 51 -7.24 1.19 -9.15
N VAL A 52 -8.01 0.63 -10.09
CA VAL A 52 -7.88 -0.78 -10.49
C VAL A 52 -6.47 -1.07 -11.01
N GLU A 53 -5.88 -0.18 -11.80
CA GLU A 53 -4.50 -0.32 -12.27
C GLU A 53 -3.50 -0.32 -11.09
N ALA A 54 -3.60 0.66 -10.19
CA ALA A 54 -2.69 0.78 -9.06
C ALA A 54 -2.80 -0.42 -8.11
N MET A 55 -4.02 -0.93 -7.86
CA MET A 55 -4.25 -2.14 -7.08
C MET A 55 -3.62 -3.39 -7.72
N ARG A 56 -3.77 -3.56 -9.04
CA ARG A 56 -3.12 -4.67 -9.78
C ARG A 56 -1.60 -4.59 -9.73
N ASN A 57 -1.05 -3.39 -9.87
CA ASN A 57 0.39 -3.16 -9.78
C ASN A 57 0.89 -3.47 -8.35
N SER A 58 0.19 -2.97 -7.33
CA SER A 58 0.48 -3.26 -5.93
C SER A 58 0.52 -4.78 -5.67
N GLU A 59 -0.51 -5.52 -6.09
CA GLU A 59 -0.56 -6.98 -5.97
C GLU A 59 0.59 -7.67 -6.72
N THR A 60 0.94 -7.17 -7.91
CA THR A 60 2.06 -7.70 -8.70
C THR A 60 3.38 -7.53 -7.96
N TYR A 61 3.65 -6.35 -7.39
CA TYR A 61 4.88 -6.09 -6.64
C TYR A 61 4.92 -6.81 -5.30
N PHE A 62 3.78 -6.92 -4.62
CA PHE A 62 3.62 -7.73 -3.42
C PHE A 62 4.01 -9.18 -3.70
N ASN A 63 3.41 -9.80 -4.72
CA ASN A 63 3.71 -11.18 -5.10
C ASN A 63 5.18 -11.36 -5.51
N ALA A 64 5.72 -10.46 -6.32
CA ALA A 64 7.12 -10.49 -6.74
C ALA A 64 8.09 -10.38 -5.55
N MET A 65 7.76 -9.56 -4.55
CA MET A 65 8.55 -9.42 -3.33
C MET A 65 8.61 -10.73 -2.55
N PHE A 66 7.52 -11.49 -2.47
CA PHE A 66 7.49 -12.77 -1.77
C PHE A 66 8.24 -13.90 -2.48
N GLN A 67 8.44 -13.81 -3.81
CA GLN A 67 9.28 -14.76 -4.56
C GLN A 67 10.78 -14.61 -4.31
N VAL A 68 11.23 -13.47 -3.77
CA VAL A 68 12.65 -13.22 -3.49
C VAL A 68 12.93 -13.45 -2.00
N PRO A 69 13.79 -14.41 -1.60
CA PRO A 69 14.17 -14.57 -0.20
C PRO A 69 14.77 -13.28 0.39
N ALA A 70 14.40 -12.95 1.62
CA ALA A 70 15.01 -11.82 2.31
C ALA A 70 16.45 -12.19 2.70
N ALA A 71 17.42 -11.44 2.18
CA ALA A 71 18.84 -11.63 2.52
C ALA A 71 19.26 -10.84 3.77
N THR A 72 18.38 -9.96 4.27
CA THR A 72 18.65 -9.06 5.40
C THR A 72 17.41 -8.91 6.29
N ILE A 73 17.60 -8.41 7.51
CA ILE A 73 16.51 -8.15 8.48
C ILE A 73 15.55 -7.08 7.93
N GLU A 74 16.08 -6.05 7.28
CA GLU A 74 15.32 -5.00 6.60
C GLU A 74 14.42 -5.58 5.52
N GLY A 75 14.91 -6.57 4.77
CA GLY A 75 14.10 -7.29 3.79
C GLY A 75 12.95 -8.08 4.42
N ALA A 76 13.17 -8.68 5.59
CA ALA A 76 12.12 -9.37 6.33
C ALA A 76 11.09 -8.38 6.90
N ILE A 77 11.55 -7.24 7.43
CA ILE A 77 10.70 -6.14 7.90
C ILE A 77 9.81 -5.62 6.76
N ALA A 78 10.38 -5.33 5.59
CA ALA A 78 9.62 -4.87 4.42
C ALA A 78 8.52 -5.86 4.00
N LYS A 79 8.80 -7.17 4.06
CA LYS A 79 7.78 -8.20 3.80
C LYS A 79 6.65 -8.18 4.83
N LEU A 80 6.98 -8.09 6.12
CA LEU A 80 5.98 -8.02 7.19
C LEU A 80 5.13 -6.75 7.07
N GLU A 81 5.77 -5.61 6.79
CA GLU A 81 5.08 -4.34 6.55
C GLU A 81 4.10 -4.42 5.38
N ALA A 82 4.52 -5.00 4.25
CA ALA A 82 3.62 -5.16 3.11
C ALA A 82 2.43 -6.07 3.44
N THR A 83 2.64 -7.16 4.20
CA THR A 83 1.55 -8.04 4.64
C THR A 83 0.53 -7.27 5.48
N LEU A 84 1.02 -6.44 6.40
CA LEU A 84 0.15 -5.60 7.22
C LEU A 84 -0.60 -4.60 6.36
N VAL A 85 0.05 -3.89 5.44
CA VAL A 85 -0.64 -2.93 4.56
C VAL A 85 -1.68 -3.63 3.66
N GLN A 86 -1.35 -4.80 3.11
CA GLN A 86 -2.20 -5.49 2.13
C GLN A 86 -3.45 -6.15 2.73
N PHE A 87 -3.32 -6.74 3.92
CA PHE A 87 -4.35 -7.63 4.47
C PHE A 87 -4.96 -7.17 5.77
N GLU A 88 -4.36 -6.19 6.44
CA GLU A 88 -4.91 -5.69 7.68
C GLU A 88 -6.20 -4.90 7.38
N PRO A 89 -7.33 -5.25 8.02
CA PRO A 89 -8.60 -4.58 7.72
C PRO A 89 -8.64 -3.11 8.22
N GLY A 90 -7.56 -2.62 8.84
CA GLY A 90 -7.32 -1.23 9.20
C GLY A 90 -6.42 -1.10 10.44
N PRO A 91 -5.65 0.00 10.59
CA PRO A 91 -4.65 0.18 11.66
C PRO A 91 -5.23 0.22 13.09
N SER A 92 -6.54 0.42 13.22
CA SER A 92 -7.25 0.45 14.51
C SER A 92 -7.93 -0.88 14.87
N ILE A 93 -7.77 -1.92 14.07
CA ILE A 93 -8.41 -3.21 14.34
C ILE A 93 -7.60 -4.00 15.37
N GLU A 94 -8.29 -4.40 16.44
CA GLU A 94 -7.73 -5.12 17.59
C GLU A 94 -7.93 -6.64 17.51
N GLU A 95 -8.50 -7.14 16.40
CA GLU A 95 -8.66 -8.57 16.17
C GLU A 95 -7.30 -9.26 16.04
N GLU A 96 -7.18 -10.41 16.68
CA GLU A 96 -5.99 -11.24 16.55
C GLU A 96 -5.82 -11.71 15.09
N PRO A 97 -4.59 -11.73 14.55
CA PRO A 97 -3.32 -11.46 15.22
C PRO A 97 -2.75 -10.06 14.97
N TRP A 98 -3.54 -9.10 14.47
CA TRP A 98 -3.02 -7.83 13.94
C TRP A 98 -2.26 -7.00 14.99
N PRO A 99 -2.77 -6.79 16.22
CA PRO A 99 -2.02 -6.11 17.27
C PRO A 99 -0.66 -6.75 17.55
N GLN A 100 -0.59 -8.08 17.59
CA GLN A 100 0.61 -8.84 17.88
C GLN A 100 1.63 -8.70 16.74
N LEU A 101 1.19 -8.78 15.47
CA LEU A 101 2.04 -8.58 14.31
C LEU A 101 2.61 -7.16 14.25
N ARG A 102 1.80 -6.13 14.55
CA ARG A 102 2.26 -4.75 14.66
C ARG A 102 3.27 -4.56 15.80
N SER A 103 3.06 -5.22 16.94
CA SER A 103 4.00 -5.20 18.07
C SER A 103 5.36 -5.79 17.65
N VAL A 104 5.36 -6.96 17.00
CA VAL A 104 6.58 -7.60 16.50
C VAL A 104 7.31 -6.70 15.50
N LEU A 105 6.58 -6.10 14.55
CA LEU A 105 7.16 -5.15 13.60
C LEU A 105 7.81 -3.95 14.30
N SER A 106 7.14 -3.37 15.30
CA SER A 106 7.66 -2.26 16.10
C SER A 106 8.98 -2.63 16.79
N ASP A 107 9.03 -3.81 17.41
CA ASP A 107 10.23 -4.32 18.05
C ASP A 107 11.37 -4.54 17.04
N MET A 108 11.08 -5.14 15.89
CA MET A 108 12.08 -5.34 14.83
C MET A 108 12.65 -4.02 14.33
N ARG A 109 11.83 -2.98 14.14
CA ARG A 109 12.29 -1.62 13.77
C ARG A 109 13.19 -1.01 14.85
N ARG A 110 12.79 -1.10 16.12
CA ARG A 110 13.57 -0.60 17.27
C ARG A 110 14.94 -1.27 17.36
N LEU A 111 15.00 -2.58 17.11
CA LEU A 111 16.21 -3.39 17.17
C LEU A 111 17.14 -3.19 15.95
N THR A 112 16.67 -2.50 14.91
CA THR A 112 17.41 -2.29 13.66
C THR A 112 17.61 -0.79 13.39
N PRO A 113 18.38 -0.06 14.24
CA PRO A 113 18.38 1.41 14.31
C PRO A 113 18.91 2.15 13.07
N HIS A 114 19.57 1.47 12.12
CA HIS A 114 19.98 2.07 10.83
C HIS A 114 18.81 2.26 9.84
N LEU A 115 17.59 1.85 10.19
CA LEU A 115 16.38 1.96 9.37
C LEU A 115 15.62 3.29 9.47
N ALA A 116 15.95 4.18 10.41
CA ALA A 116 15.15 5.39 10.67
C ALA A 116 15.43 6.56 9.69
N VAL A 117 16.40 6.45 8.77
CA VAL A 117 16.94 7.60 8.02
C VAL A 117 16.62 7.57 6.51
N ALA A 118 16.00 6.50 6.00
CA ALA A 118 15.57 6.44 4.60
C ALA A 118 14.05 6.52 4.50
N THR A 119 13.50 7.69 4.83
CA THR A 119 12.13 8.08 4.47
C THR A 119 12.19 8.92 3.20
#